data_AF-A0A957VFZ9-F1
#
_entry.id   AF-A0A957VFZ9-F1
#
_cell.length_a   1.000
_cell.length_b   1.000
_cell.length_c   1.000
_cell.angle_alpha   90.00
_cell.angle_beta   90.00
_cell.angle_gamma   90.00
#
_symmetry.space_group_name_H-M   'P 1'
#
loop_
_entity.id
_entity.type
_entity.pdbx_description
1 polymer ?
#
loop_
_entity_poly.entity_id
_entity_poly.type
_entity_poly.pdbx_seq_one_letter_code
_entity_poly.pdbx_strand_id
1 'polypeptide(L)'
;MDTLRGVVERVTYHNEENGYTVAKLAPENAAAVGVVRGFGRNGEVAVVGNMPDINVGESVELRGRWTVHPEYGKQFLVEQMRSVLPATVAGMEKYLGSGLIKGVGPVTAKRIVRHFGVETLNVIEQTPARLHEVPGVGPKRVAMITRAWEEQRAIKEVMLFLQSHGVTTSLATKIY
;
A
#
# COMPACT_ATOMS: atom_id res chain seq x y z
N MET A 1 8.41 -18.14 8.94
CA MET A 1 7.83 -17.19 7.98
C MET A 1 8.47 -15.84 8.23
N ASP A 2 9.06 -15.27 7.19
CA ASP A 2 9.65 -13.94 7.21
C ASP A 2 8.56 -12.90 6.98
N THR A 3 8.78 -11.67 7.46
CA THR A 3 7.90 -10.53 7.24
C THR A 3 8.63 -9.44 6.47
N LEU A 4 7.99 -8.90 5.44
CA LEU A 4 8.52 -7.84 4.59
C LEU A 4 7.49 -6.70 4.51
N ARG A 5 7.90 -5.48 4.86
CA ARG A 5 7.08 -4.28 4.72
C ARG A 5 7.66 -3.35 3.67
N GLY A 6 6.80 -2.75 2.87
CA GLY A 6 7.23 -1.86 1.80
C GLY A 6 6.09 -1.24 1.02
N VAL A 7 6.46 -0.38 0.08
CA VAL A 7 5.56 0.23 -0.90
C VAL A 7 5.67 -0.52 -2.22
N VAL A 8 4.54 -0.83 -2.85
CA VAL A 8 4.51 -1.45 -4.18
C VAL A 8 4.91 -0.40 -5.22
N GLU A 9 6.08 -0.55 -5.84
CA GLU A 9 6.56 0.38 -6.87
C GLU A 9 5.94 0.09 -8.24
N ARG A 10 5.73 -1.19 -8.54
CA ARG A 10 5.13 -1.63 -9.80
C ARG A 10 4.59 -3.04 -9.70
N VAL A 11 3.51 -3.29 -10.43
CA VAL A 11 3.02 -4.63 -10.73
C VAL A 11 3.51 -4.99 -12.12
N THR A 12 4.30 -6.06 -12.23
CA THR A 12 4.90 -6.54 -13.49
C THR A 12 3.95 -7.48 -14.23
N TYR A 13 3.21 -8.30 -13.47
CA TYR A 13 2.23 -9.23 -14.00
C TYR A 13 1.14 -9.44 -12.95
N HIS A 14 -0.12 -9.52 -13.38
CA HIS A 14 -1.26 -9.83 -12.55
C HIS A 14 -2.20 -10.75 -13.33
N ASN A 15 -2.63 -11.84 -12.71
CA ASN A 15 -3.65 -12.74 -13.25
C ASN A 15 -4.96 -12.52 -12.48
N GLU A 16 -5.96 -11.98 -13.16
CA GLU A 16 -7.27 -11.65 -12.57
C GLU A 16 -8.08 -12.89 -12.15
N GLU A 17 -7.83 -14.06 -12.75
CA GLU A 17 -8.60 -15.28 -12.47
C GLU A 17 -8.19 -15.94 -11.15
N ASN A 18 -6.90 -15.94 -10.83
CA ASN A 18 -6.36 -16.64 -9.66
C ASN A 18 -5.62 -15.72 -8.67
N GLY A 19 -5.48 -14.43 -8.97
CA GLY A 19 -4.82 -13.42 -8.14
C GLY A 19 -3.29 -13.51 -8.13
N TYR A 20 -2.68 -14.38 -8.94
CA TYR A 20 -1.23 -14.51 -9.00
C TYR A 20 -0.60 -13.23 -9.52
N THR A 21 0.31 -12.66 -8.73
CA THR A 21 0.92 -11.37 -9.02
C THR A 21 2.43 -11.45 -8.88
N VAL A 22 3.13 -10.77 -9.78
CA VAL A 22 4.56 -10.46 -9.70
C VAL A 22 4.70 -8.95 -9.57
N ALA A 23 5.23 -8.49 -8.45
CA ALA A 23 5.41 -7.07 -8.17
C ALA A 23 6.82 -6.74 -7.67
N LYS A 24 7.17 -5.45 -7.73
CA LYS A 24 8.36 -4.90 -7.10
C LYS A 24 7.95 -4.07 -5.89
N LEU A 25 8.55 -4.39 -4.76
CA LEU A 25 8.33 -3.74 -3.49
C LEU A 25 9.56 -2.93 -3.10
N ALA A 26 9.41 -1.65 -2.82
CA ALA A 26 10.41 -0.84 -2.13
C ALA A 26 10.26 -1.06 -0.61
N PRO A 27 11.21 -1.74 0.04
CA PRO A 27 11.11 -2.05 1.46
C PRO A 27 11.26 -0.80 2.33
N GLU A 28 10.47 -0.69 3.41
CA GLU A 28 10.55 0.44 4.35
C GLU A 28 11.88 0.46 5.13
N ASN A 29 12.46 -0.72 5.38
CA ASN A 29 13.70 -0.86 6.11
C ASN A 29 14.76 -1.58 5.26
N ALA A 30 15.76 -0.83 4.80
CA ALA A 30 16.91 -1.35 4.06
C ALA A 30 17.75 -2.37 4.88
N ALA A 31 17.66 -2.38 6.22
CA ALA A 31 18.32 -3.39 7.05
C ALA A 31 17.61 -4.75 7.00
N ALA A 32 16.28 -4.80 6.78
CA ALA A 32 15.58 -6.05 6.50
C ALA A 32 16.05 -6.66 5.16
N VAL A 33 16.48 -5.80 4.25
CA VAL A 33 17.12 -6.14 2.97
C VAL A 33 18.58 -6.56 3.19
N GLY A 34 19.25 -6.01 4.20
CA GLY A 34 20.64 -6.29 4.58
C GLY A 34 20.92 -7.72 5.08
N VAL A 35 19.89 -8.51 5.38
CA VAL A 35 20.02 -9.96 5.65
C VAL A 35 20.13 -10.75 4.33
N VAL A 36 19.91 -10.11 3.18
CA VAL A 36 19.78 -10.77 1.89
C VAL A 36 20.58 -10.02 0.81
N ARG A 37 21.83 -10.44 0.60
CA ARG A 37 22.61 -10.04 -0.57
C ARG A 37 21.90 -10.53 -1.85
N GLY A 38 21.53 -9.62 -2.77
CA GLY A 38 21.02 -9.99 -4.09
C GLY A 38 19.87 -9.16 -4.68
N PHE A 39 19.71 -7.88 -4.33
CA PHE A 39 18.66 -7.03 -4.91
C PHE A 39 19.14 -6.21 -6.10
N GLY A 40 18.19 -5.86 -6.98
CA GLY A 40 18.44 -5.02 -8.16
C GLY A 40 18.97 -3.63 -7.78
N ARG A 41 19.53 -2.90 -8.77
CA ARG A 41 20.26 -1.63 -8.59
C ARG A 41 19.53 -0.53 -7.77
N ASN A 42 18.23 -0.65 -7.54
CA ASN A 42 17.39 0.36 -6.87
C ASN A 42 16.92 -0.04 -5.45
N GLY A 43 17.33 -1.19 -4.91
CA GLY A 43 16.88 -1.65 -3.58
C GLY A 43 15.45 -2.22 -3.54
N GLU A 44 14.85 -2.50 -4.70
CA GLU A 44 13.54 -3.14 -4.84
C GLU A 44 13.62 -4.67 -4.65
N VAL A 45 12.60 -5.24 -4.00
CA VAL A 45 12.38 -6.67 -3.81
C VAL A 45 11.35 -7.19 -4.81
N ALA A 46 11.64 -8.30 -5.49
CA ALA A 46 10.62 -9.01 -6.26
C ALA A 46 9.73 -9.82 -5.31
N VAL A 47 8.42 -9.61 -5.36
CA VAL A 47 7.42 -10.34 -4.57
C VAL A 47 6.50 -11.10 -5.52
N VAL A 48 6.23 -12.38 -5.22
CA VAL A 48 5.43 -13.28 -6.06
C VAL A 48 4.45 -14.06 -5.21
N GLY A 49 3.22 -14.28 -5.68
CA GLY A 49 2.22 -15.05 -4.94
C GLY A 49 0.80 -14.59 -5.25
N ASN A 50 -0.18 -15.16 -4.54
CA ASN A 50 -1.58 -14.75 -4.67
C ASN A 50 -1.82 -13.43 -3.90
N MET A 51 -2.01 -12.34 -4.64
CA MET A 51 -2.18 -10.97 -4.14
C MET A 51 -3.23 -10.27 -5.03
N PRO A 52 -4.53 -10.61 -4.91
CA PRO A 52 -5.55 -10.16 -5.85
C PRO A 52 -5.80 -8.64 -5.77
N ASP A 53 -5.62 -8.03 -4.61
CA ASP A 53 -5.96 -6.63 -4.35
C ASP A 53 -4.75 -5.68 -4.31
N ILE A 54 -3.61 -6.09 -4.87
CA ILE A 54 -2.37 -5.31 -4.78
C ILE A 54 -2.35 -4.14 -5.74
N ASN A 55 -2.14 -2.93 -5.22
CA ASN A 55 -2.11 -1.70 -5.99
C ASN A 55 -0.72 -1.06 -5.99
N VAL A 56 -0.37 -0.40 -7.11
CA VAL A 56 0.86 0.42 -7.17
C VAL A 56 0.71 1.62 -6.22
N GLY A 57 1.76 1.91 -5.45
CA GLY A 57 1.77 2.94 -4.41
C GLY A 57 1.19 2.48 -3.07
N GLU A 58 0.65 1.26 -2.99
CA GLU A 58 0.12 0.70 -1.75
C GLU A 58 1.25 0.31 -0.79
N SER A 59 1.05 0.60 0.50
CA SER A 59 1.95 0.12 1.56
C SER A 59 1.42 -1.21 2.07
N VAL A 60 2.25 -2.24 2.05
CA VAL A 60 1.86 -3.61 2.37
C VAL A 60 2.81 -4.25 3.39
N GLU A 61 2.27 -5.10 4.25
CA GLU A 61 3.02 -6.11 4.97
C GLU A 61 2.76 -7.48 4.34
N LEU A 62 3.84 -8.14 3.96
CA LEU A 62 3.86 -9.45 3.35
C LEU A 62 4.47 -10.45 4.33
N ARG A 63 3.86 -11.62 4.45
CA ARG A 63 4.42 -12.77 5.16
C ARG A 63 4.62 -13.92 4.20
N GLY A 64 5.74 -14.62 4.36
CA GLY A 64 6.08 -15.72 3.48
C GLY A 64 7.52 -16.16 3.63
N ARG A 65 8.17 -16.46 2.51
CA ARG A 65 9.53 -17.02 2.48
C ARG A 65 10.32 -16.58 1.27
N TRP A 66 11.63 -16.48 1.42
CA TRP A 66 12.53 -16.24 0.31
C TRP A 66 12.68 -17.49 -0.57
N THR A 67 12.65 -17.28 -1.89
CA THR A 67 12.87 -18.32 -2.91
C THR A 67 13.81 -17.79 -4.00
N VAL A 68 14.34 -18.69 -4.83
CA VAL A 68 15.19 -18.34 -5.97
C VAL A 68 14.59 -18.94 -7.23
N HIS A 69 14.21 -18.08 -8.17
CA HIS A 69 13.79 -18.48 -9.51
C HIS A 69 15.05 -18.70 -10.38
N PRO A 70 15.12 -19.78 -11.18
CA PRO A 70 16.28 -20.08 -12.03
C PRO A 70 16.68 -18.94 -12.97
N GLU A 71 15.70 -18.22 -13.53
CA GLU A 71 15.91 -17.14 -14.49
C GLU A 71 15.92 -15.73 -13.85
N TYR A 72 15.11 -15.53 -12.80
CA TYR A 72 14.83 -14.20 -12.25
C TYR A 72 15.51 -13.94 -10.90
N GLY A 73 16.23 -14.94 -10.38
CA GLY A 73 16.96 -14.85 -9.14
C GLY A 73 16.04 -14.76 -7.91
N LYS A 74 16.49 -14.03 -6.90
CA LYS A 74 15.86 -14.05 -5.58
C LYS A 74 14.52 -13.30 -5.56
N GLN A 75 13.50 -13.95 -5.00
CA GLN A 75 12.14 -13.43 -4.88
C GLN A 75 11.58 -13.75 -3.48
N PHE A 76 10.59 -12.98 -3.05
CA PHE A 76 9.83 -13.25 -1.85
C PHE A 76 8.50 -13.90 -2.24
N LEU A 77 8.33 -15.17 -1.90
CA LEU A 77 7.07 -15.90 -2.08
C LEU A 77 6.10 -15.48 -0.98
N VAL A 78 5.06 -14.77 -1.37
CA VAL A 78 4.01 -14.23 -0.50
C VAL A 78 2.97 -15.31 -0.23
N GLU A 79 2.77 -15.59 1.05
CA GLU A 79 1.74 -16.52 1.55
C GLU A 79 0.58 -15.74 2.19
N GLN A 80 0.86 -14.55 2.75
CA GLN A 80 -0.16 -13.63 3.25
C GLN A 80 0.23 -12.18 2.93
N MET A 81 -0.77 -11.37 2.57
CA MET A 81 -0.61 -9.94 2.33
C MET A 81 -1.65 -9.17 3.15
N ARG A 82 -1.24 -8.04 3.73
CA ARG A 82 -2.16 -7.05 4.32
C ARG A 82 -1.75 -5.64 3.95
N SER A 83 -2.74 -4.79 3.66
CA SER A 83 -2.57 -3.37 3.44
C SER A 83 -2.33 -2.64 4.76
N VAL A 84 -1.23 -1.90 4.87
CA VAL A 84 -0.86 -1.12 6.05
C VAL A 84 -0.86 0.36 5.70
N LEU A 85 -1.14 1.21 6.69
CA LEU A 85 -0.92 2.63 6.51
C LEU A 85 0.59 2.91 6.57
N PRO A 86 1.14 3.76 5.70
CA PRO A 86 2.56 4.09 5.73
C PRO A 86 2.92 4.83 7.01
N ALA A 87 4.10 4.52 7.56
CA ALA A 87 4.63 5.20 8.74
C ALA A 87 5.66 6.29 8.41
N THR A 88 6.08 6.39 7.14
CA THR A 88 7.12 7.35 6.70
C THR A 88 6.51 8.44 5.83
N VAL A 89 7.09 9.65 5.86
CA VAL A 89 6.70 10.80 5.00
C VAL A 89 6.67 10.40 3.53
N ALA A 90 7.71 9.72 3.05
CA ALA A 90 7.77 9.24 1.67
C ALA A 90 6.67 8.23 1.35
N GLY A 91 6.38 7.31 2.27
CA GLY A 91 5.27 6.36 2.13
C GLY A 91 3.90 7.04 2.10
N MET A 92 3.68 8.05 2.96
CA MET A 92 2.44 8.83 2.98
C MET A 92 2.23 9.59 1.67
N GLU A 93 3.27 10.20 1.09
CA GLU A 93 3.17 10.89 -0.20
C GLU A 93 2.75 9.93 -1.31
N LYS A 94 3.37 8.73 -1.36
CA LYS A 94 3.04 7.70 -2.35
C LYS A 94 1.63 7.15 -2.16
N TYR A 95 1.26 6.82 -0.92
CA TYR A 95 -0.06 6.29 -0.61
C TYR A 95 -1.17 7.27 -0.97
N LEU A 96 -1.06 8.53 -0.55
CA LEU A 96 -2.04 9.56 -0.88
C LEU A 96 -2.06 9.90 -2.37
N GLY A 97 -0.90 9.87 -3.04
CA GLY A 97 -0.76 10.17 -4.47
C GLY A 97 -1.09 9.02 -5.41
N SER A 98 -1.33 7.81 -4.89
CA SER A 98 -1.57 6.58 -5.66
C SER A 98 -2.89 6.58 -6.45
N GLY A 99 -3.81 7.47 -6.10
CA GLY A 99 -5.18 7.47 -6.63
C GLY A 99 -6.18 6.67 -5.77
N LEU A 100 -5.72 5.97 -4.73
CA LEU A 100 -6.61 5.30 -3.75
C LEU A 100 -7.55 6.30 -3.05
N ILE A 101 -7.04 7.50 -2.74
CA ILE A 101 -7.84 8.58 -2.15
C ILE A 101 -8.26 9.56 -3.24
N LYS A 102 -9.53 9.46 -3.65
CA LYS A 102 -10.10 10.35 -4.66
C LYS A 102 -9.92 11.82 -4.26
N GLY A 103 -9.45 12.63 -5.20
CA GLY A 103 -9.18 14.05 -4.97
C GLY A 103 -7.75 14.37 -4.54
N VAL A 104 -6.91 13.35 -4.30
CA VAL A 104 -5.47 13.51 -4.02
C VAL A 104 -4.65 12.92 -5.16
N GLY A 105 -4.07 13.79 -5.98
CA GLY A 105 -3.02 13.41 -6.93
C GLY A 105 -1.62 13.64 -6.34
N PRO A 106 -0.54 13.21 -7.02
CA PRO A 106 0.84 13.28 -6.50
C PRO A 106 1.25 14.67 -6.02
N VAL A 107 0.85 15.73 -6.74
CA VAL A 107 1.15 17.13 -6.36
C VAL A 107 0.44 17.53 -5.08
N THR A 108 -0.84 17.17 -4.93
CA THR A 108 -1.63 17.45 -3.73
C THR A 108 -1.11 16.66 -2.54
N ALA A 109 -0.79 15.37 -2.74
CA ALA A 109 -0.20 14.51 -1.72
C ALA A 109 1.07 15.14 -1.15
N LYS A 110 2.01 15.53 -2.02
CA LYS A 110 3.25 16.21 -1.61
C LYS A 110 3.00 17.47 -0.80
N ARG A 111 1.99 18.28 -1.14
CA ARG A 111 1.65 19.49 -0.38
C ARG A 111 1.08 19.16 1.00
N ILE A 112 0.16 18.19 1.07
CA ILE A 112 -0.46 17.76 2.33
C ILE A 112 0.61 17.19 3.26
N VAL A 113 1.44 16.24 2.79
CA VAL A 113 2.46 15.63 3.63
C VAL A 113 3.56 16.62 4.00
N ARG A 114 3.93 17.55 3.11
CA ARG A 114 4.87 18.63 3.48
C ARG A 114 4.35 19.51 4.62
N HIS A 115 3.03 19.71 4.70
CA HIS A 115 2.43 20.56 5.72
C HIS A 115 2.25 19.82 7.07
N PHE A 116 1.76 18.58 7.06
CA PHE A 116 1.46 17.83 8.29
C PHE A 116 2.53 16.82 8.70
N GLY A 117 3.46 16.46 7.81
CA GLY A 117 4.51 15.49 8.07
C GLY A 117 3.94 14.14 8.48
N VAL A 118 4.45 13.59 9.58
CA VAL A 118 4.01 12.29 10.13
C VAL A 118 2.58 12.29 10.65
N GLU A 119 2.01 13.46 10.94
CA GLU A 119 0.62 13.60 11.41
C GLU A 119 -0.41 13.58 10.27
N THR A 120 0.02 13.45 9.01
CA THR A 120 -0.87 13.59 7.85
C THR A 120 -2.09 12.67 7.93
N LEU A 121 -1.88 11.39 8.22
CA LEU A 121 -2.99 10.43 8.25
C LEU A 121 -3.93 10.69 9.43
N ASN A 122 -3.38 11.03 10.60
CA ASN A 122 -4.17 11.42 11.78
C ASN A 122 -5.03 12.65 11.48
N VAL A 123 -4.48 13.64 10.78
CA VAL A 123 -5.22 14.85 10.40
C VAL A 123 -6.37 14.51 9.46
N ILE A 124 -6.16 13.66 8.45
CA ILE A 124 -7.22 13.25 7.53
C ILE A 124 -8.32 12.49 8.28
N GLU A 125 -7.95 11.63 9.23
CA GLU A 125 -8.90 10.79 9.97
C GLU A 125 -9.67 11.55 11.05
N GLN A 126 -8.99 12.36 11.87
CA GLN A 126 -9.57 12.94 13.08
C GLN A 126 -10.00 14.39 12.90
N THR A 127 -9.26 15.16 12.07
CA THR A 127 -9.47 16.60 11.92
C THR A 127 -9.40 17.04 10.46
N PRO A 128 -10.17 16.43 9.53
CA PRO A 128 -10.02 16.67 8.10
C PRO A 128 -10.23 18.13 7.68
N ALA A 129 -10.98 18.91 8.47
CA ALA A 129 -11.14 20.36 8.26
C ALA A 129 -9.80 21.11 8.20
N ARG A 130 -8.75 20.62 8.89
CA ARG A 130 -7.42 21.21 8.85
C ARG A 130 -6.76 21.12 7.48
N LEU A 131 -7.20 20.22 6.59
CA LEU A 131 -6.69 20.15 5.22
C LEU A 131 -6.81 21.48 4.46
N HIS A 132 -7.72 22.37 4.89
CA HIS A 132 -7.82 23.75 4.39
C HIS A 132 -6.57 24.61 4.63
N GLU A 133 -5.74 24.28 5.61
CA GLU A 133 -4.45 24.94 5.87
C GLU A 133 -3.48 24.76 4.69
N VAL A 134 -3.68 23.73 3.85
CA VAL A 134 -2.79 23.38 2.74
C VAL A 134 -3.14 24.18 1.47
N PRO A 135 -2.20 24.96 0.90
CA PRO A 135 -2.45 25.73 -0.31
C PRO A 135 -2.94 24.89 -1.50
N GLY A 136 -4.12 25.23 -2.02
CA GLY A 136 -4.77 24.52 -3.14
C GLY A 136 -5.67 23.35 -2.71
N VAL A 137 -5.91 23.17 -1.41
CA VAL A 137 -6.90 22.22 -0.87
C VAL A 137 -8.11 23.00 -0.36
N GLY A 138 -9.04 23.32 -1.27
CA GLY A 138 -10.28 24.03 -0.96
C GLY A 138 -11.40 23.12 -0.43
N PRO A 139 -12.54 23.68 -0.01
CA PRO A 139 -13.62 22.95 0.68
C PRO A 139 -14.18 21.77 -0.09
N LYS A 140 -14.35 21.92 -1.40
CA LYS A 140 -14.79 20.81 -2.27
C LYS A 140 -13.80 19.64 -2.26
N ARG A 141 -12.50 19.94 -2.20
CA ARG A 141 -11.45 18.92 -2.17
C ARG A 141 -11.35 18.28 -0.78
N VAL A 142 -11.46 19.06 0.29
CA VAL A 142 -11.54 18.52 1.67
C VAL A 142 -12.68 17.51 1.79
N ALA A 143 -13.90 17.89 1.38
CA ALA A 143 -15.06 16.99 1.43
C ALA A 143 -14.85 15.70 0.60
N MET A 144 -14.23 15.82 -0.57
CA MET A 144 -13.92 14.65 -1.42
C MET A 144 -12.90 13.72 -0.75
N ILE A 145 -11.84 14.27 -0.16
CA ILE A 145 -10.81 13.50 0.54
C ILE A 145 -11.41 12.81 1.76
N THR A 146 -12.18 13.52 2.60
CA THR A 146 -12.83 12.96 3.78
C THR A 146 -13.72 11.79 3.43
N ARG A 147 -14.59 11.97 2.43
CA ARG A 147 -15.49 10.90 1.97
C ARG A 147 -14.72 9.69 1.44
N ALA A 148 -13.71 9.92 0.59
CA ALA A 148 -12.90 8.82 0.05
C ALA A 148 -12.14 8.08 1.16
N TRP A 149 -11.69 8.78 2.19
CA TRP A 149 -11.02 8.20 3.35
C TRP A 149 -11.96 7.30 4.16
N GLU A 150 -13.18 7.77 4.42
CA GLU A 150 -14.23 6.99 5.11
C GLU A 150 -14.63 5.75 4.32
N GLU A 151 -14.82 5.87 3.01
CA GLU A 151 -15.14 4.73 2.12
C GLU A 151 -14.03 3.67 2.16
N GLN A 152 -12.75 4.08 2.08
CA GLN A 152 -11.61 3.18 2.20
C GLN A 152 -11.52 2.50 3.58
N ARG A 153 -11.81 3.23 4.65
CA ARG A 153 -11.84 2.67 6.00
C ARG A 153 -12.93 1.61 6.15
N ALA A 154 -14.14 1.89 5.66
CA ALA A 154 -15.25 0.95 5.72
C ALA A 154 -14.94 -0.36 4.96
N ILE A 155 -14.36 -0.26 3.76
CA ILE A 155 -13.91 -1.44 2.99
C ILE A 155 -12.89 -2.24 3.80
N LYS A 156 -11.92 -1.57 4.42
CA LYS A 156 -10.90 -2.23 5.24
C LYS A 156 -11.49 -2.93 6.46
N GLU A 157 -12.46 -2.33 7.15
CA GLU A 157 -13.16 -2.93 8.29
C GLU A 157 -13.93 -4.18 7.88
N VAL A 158 -14.62 -4.15 6.74
CA VAL A 158 -15.30 -5.33 6.17
C VAL A 158 -14.30 -6.43 5.85
N MET A 159 -13.18 -6.11 5.18
CA MET A 159 -12.16 -7.09 4.85
C MET A 159 -11.53 -7.72 6.10
N LEU A 160 -11.25 -6.92 7.13
CA LEU A 160 -10.74 -7.43 8.42
C LEU A 160 -11.76 -8.34 9.11
N PHE A 161 -13.05 -8.01 9.05
CA PHE A 161 -14.13 -8.84 9.57
C PHE A 161 -14.24 -10.17 8.82
N LEU A 162 -14.17 -10.17 7.49
CA LEU A 162 -14.21 -11.40 6.69
C LEU A 162 -12.99 -12.28 6.97
N GLN A 163 -11.79 -11.69 7.04
CA GLN A 163 -10.58 -12.41 7.40
C GLN A 163 -10.64 -13.03 8.79
N SER A 164 -11.23 -12.34 9.78
CA SER A 164 -11.39 -12.91 11.13
C SER A 164 -12.33 -14.11 11.17
N HIS A 165 -13.18 -14.27 10.17
CA HIS A 165 -14.06 -15.42 9.96
C HIS A 165 -13.52 -16.44 8.94
N GLY A 166 -12.25 -16.32 8.56
CA GLY A 166 -11.57 -17.28 7.68
C GLY A 166 -11.86 -17.12 6.18
N VAL A 167 -12.51 -16.03 5.78
CA VAL A 167 -12.77 -15.71 4.38
C VAL A 167 -11.56 -14.98 3.79
N THR A 168 -10.95 -15.55 2.76
CA THR A 168 -9.82 -14.93 2.06
C THR A 168 -10.30 -13.75 1.22
N THR A 169 -9.43 -12.74 1.04
CA THR A 169 -9.73 -11.55 0.23
C THR A 169 -10.14 -11.89 -1.21
N SER A 170 -9.59 -12.97 -1.79
CA SER A 170 -9.99 -13.52 -3.10
C SER A 170 -11.45 -13.99 -3.19
N LEU A 171 -12.09 -14.32 -2.07
CA LEU A 171 -13.51 -14.69 -2.01
C LEU A 171 -14.39 -13.47 -1.69
N ALA A 172 -13.86 -12.49 -0.96
CA ALA A 172 -14.57 -11.29 -0.55
C ALA A 172 -14.86 -10.33 -1.72
N THR A 173 -13.96 -10.22 -2.69
CA THR A 173 -14.16 -9.39 -3.90
C THR A 173 -15.29 -9.87 -4.81
N LYS A 174 -15.74 -11.14 -4.70
CA LYS A 174 -16.91 -11.67 -5.43
C LYS A 174 -18.25 -11.36 -4.78
N ILE A 175 -18.23 -10.83 -3.55
CA ILE A 175 -19.45 -10.48 -2.80
C ILE A 175 -19.82 -9.01 -3.00
N TYR A 176 -18.94 -8.22 -3.64
CA TYR A 176 -19.16 -6.81 -3.98
C TYR A 176 -19.45 -6.62 -5.48
#